data_AF-A0A3B8PZD0-F1
#
_entry.id   AF-A0A3B8PZD0-F1
#
_cell.length_a   1.000
_cell.length_b   1.000
_cell.length_c   1.000
_cell.angle_alpha   90.00
_cell.angle_beta   90.00
_cell.angle_gamma   90.00
#
_symmetry.space_group_name_H-M   'P 1'
#
loop_
_entity.id
_entity.type
_entity.pdbx_description
1 polymer ?
#
loop_
_entity_poly.entity_id
_entity_poly.type
_entity_poly.pdbx_seq_one_letter_code
_entity_poly.pdbx_strand_id
1 'polypeptide(L)'
;MMNRTLSMSAWLGLAALMVVPLTVAQDKAKKPGAYDPTAVAMAEIATLKVGKLDWPQWGGSSGRNNTPQGVNIPVTWDIESGKNVKWQSNLGSQTYGNPVAANGKIYVGTNNGGGHIKRYPATVDLGCMLCFDATNGKLLWQHSNPKLTTGRVHDWPLQGICDSPYVDGKRVWYVTSRGTVACLDTEGFYDGKNNGPYTAEPNENKDEADVIWSFDMMKELGVSQHNMCSCSVTCAGEVLFVNTSNGVSFEHLGIPAPKAASFVAMDRNTGKVLWTDRSPATAILHGQWSSPTYGVFGGQPQVVFAGGDGWVYSFDPKGDGKGGAKLLWRFDANPKEAKWILGGRGTRNNIIATPVVYDGMVYVAVGQDPEHGEGMGHLWAIDPTKRGDTSPTKAYDKAGKEIPFEKRRRLQNVIAKEMETIKPNPNHADIWHYGQMTEEKYNATDFEQQMHRSCGTVAIKNDLLYIADFSGLFHCLDARTGKPHWTYDMFAASWASPLIVEDKVYIGDEDGDVAIFPLTADPKKALKDVNGELEPALGVINMGNSVYSTPIVANNVLYIANKSTLFAIKAPAK
;
A
#
# COMPACT_ATOMS: atom_id res chain seq x y z
N MET A 1 60.73 -27.17 25.44
CA MET A 1 59.41 -27.76 25.71
C MET A 1 58.71 -26.89 26.74
N MET A 2 57.82 -25.99 26.30
CA MET A 2 57.04 -25.14 27.18
C MET A 2 55.84 -24.55 26.42
N ASN A 3 54.68 -24.74 27.04
CA ASN A 3 53.34 -24.20 26.84
C ASN A 3 53.15 -23.03 25.85
N ARG A 4 52.21 -23.22 24.92
CA ARG A 4 51.28 -22.16 24.48
C ARG A 4 49.85 -22.70 24.46
N THR A 5 49.11 -22.32 25.49
CA THR A 5 47.65 -22.37 25.58
C THR A 5 47.03 -21.36 24.61
N LEU A 6 46.22 -21.84 23.66
CA LEU A 6 45.27 -21.02 22.91
C LEU A 6 43.89 -21.17 23.54
N SER A 7 43.41 -20.08 24.13
CA SER A 7 42.07 -19.92 24.69
C SER A 7 41.04 -19.79 23.57
N MET A 8 40.11 -20.74 23.51
CA MET A 8 38.83 -20.58 22.80
C MET A 8 37.93 -19.64 23.61
N SER A 9 37.54 -18.52 23.03
CA SER A 9 36.40 -17.72 23.50
C SER A 9 35.51 -17.42 22.31
N ALA A 10 34.57 -18.32 22.03
CA ALA A 10 33.45 -18.10 21.13
C ALA A 10 32.43 -17.21 21.85
N TRP A 11 32.32 -15.95 21.44
CA TRP A 11 31.23 -15.07 21.84
C TRP A 11 30.02 -15.33 20.92
N LEU A 12 29.13 -16.22 21.36
CA LEU A 12 27.77 -16.32 20.86
C LEU A 12 26.94 -15.22 21.54
N GLY A 13 26.92 -14.04 20.94
CA GLY A 13 25.96 -12.99 21.28
C GLY A 13 24.59 -13.34 20.71
N LEU A 14 23.75 -14.02 21.50
CA LEU A 14 22.31 -14.09 21.22
C LEU A 14 21.74 -12.68 21.41
N ALA A 15 21.52 -11.94 20.32
CA ALA A 15 20.68 -10.75 20.35
C ALA A 15 19.24 -11.22 20.58
N ALA A 16 18.76 -11.09 21.81
CA ALA A 16 17.35 -11.28 22.13
C ALA A 16 16.54 -10.22 21.36
N LEU A 17 15.67 -10.66 20.45
CA LEU A 17 14.59 -9.85 19.91
C LEU A 17 13.66 -9.45 21.07
N MET A 18 13.93 -8.33 21.74
CA MET A 18 12.89 -7.61 22.47
C MET A 18 12.08 -6.80 21.47
N VAL A 19 11.19 -7.49 20.76
CA VAL A 19 10.00 -6.86 20.20
C VAL A 19 9.03 -6.78 21.36
N VAL A 20 8.56 -5.58 21.70
CA VAL A 20 7.42 -5.44 22.63
C VAL A 20 6.26 -6.21 22.00
N PRO A 21 5.78 -7.32 22.60
CA PRO A 21 4.67 -8.03 22.01
C PRO A 21 3.43 -7.18 22.24
N LEU A 22 2.82 -6.68 21.17
CA LEU A 22 1.40 -6.37 21.18
C LEU A 22 0.66 -7.70 21.36
N THR A 23 0.55 -8.17 22.61
CA THR A 23 -0.33 -9.27 22.97
C THR A 23 -1.77 -8.79 22.81
N VAL A 24 -2.39 -9.13 21.68
CA VAL A 24 -3.85 -9.11 21.56
C VAL A 24 -4.35 -10.46 22.10
N ALA A 25 -4.71 -10.48 23.39
CA ALA A 25 -5.60 -11.51 23.89
C ALA A 25 -6.98 -11.34 23.21
N GLN A 26 -7.55 -12.42 22.68
CA GLN A 26 -8.94 -12.46 22.27
C GLN A 26 -9.82 -12.37 23.52
N ASP A 27 -10.05 -11.17 24.02
CA ASP A 27 -11.03 -10.92 25.07
C ASP A 27 -12.43 -10.73 24.47
N LYS A 28 -13.40 -11.35 25.14
CA LYS A 28 -14.83 -11.27 24.83
C LYS A 28 -15.28 -9.80 24.71
N ALA A 29 -16.01 -9.49 23.64
CA ALA A 29 -16.76 -8.25 23.39
C ALA A 29 -16.10 -6.99 23.98
N LYS A 30 -14.98 -6.55 23.41
CA LYS A 30 -14.48 -5.19 23.64
C LYS A 30 -15.59 -4.18 23.29
N LYS A 31 -15.72 -3.12 24.08
CA LYS A 31 -16.64 -2.01 23.76
C LYS A 31 -16.35 -1.51 22.33
N PRO A 32 -17.38 -1.18 21.52
CA PRO A 32 -17.17 -0.48 20.25
C PRO A 32 -16.26 0.74 20.46
N GLY A 33 -15.26 0.91 19.60
CA GLY A 33 -14.27 1.99 19.69
C GLY A 33 -13.17 1.82 20.74
N ALA A 34 -12.99 0.64 21.35
CA ALA A 34 -11.92 0.41 22.32
C ALA A 34 -10.50 0.27 21.71
N TYR A 35 -10.40 0.02 20.41
CA TYR A 35 -9.13 -0.05 19.69
C TYR A 35 -8.80 1.31 19.08
N ASP A 36 -7.66 1.87 19.46
CA ASP A 36 -7.17 3.15 18.93
C ASP A 36 -6.05 2.89 17.90
N PRO A 37 -6.35 2.94 16.59
CA PRO A 37 -5.36 2.73 15.53
C PRO A 37 -4.30 3.83 15.51
N THR A 38 -4.65 5.06 15.89
CA THR A 38 -3.71 6.17 15.97
C THR A 38 -2.68 5.88 17.06
N ALA A 39 -3.11 5.48 18.26
CA ALA A 39 -2.18 5.13 19.34
C ALA A 39 -1.26 3.97 18.97
N VAL A 40 -1.76 2.95 18.25
CA VAL A 40 -0.94 1.83 17.76
C VAL A 40 0.13 2.30 16.78
N ALA A 41 -0.24 3.14 15.80
CA ALA A 41 0.72 3.70 14.86
C ALA A 41 1.77 4.57 15.57
N MET A 42 1.36 5.44 16.50
CA MET A 42 2.29 6.29 17.26
C MET A 42 3.24 5.46 18.14
N ALA A 43 2.78 4.34 18.70
CA ALA A 43 3.63 3.44 19.47
C ALA A 43 4.70 2.76 18.60
N GLU A 44 4.37 2.36 17.37
CA GLU A 44 5.35 1.83 16.42
C GLU A 44 6.35 2.91 15.99
N ILE A 45 5.87 4.10 15.63
CA ILE A 45 6.71 5.24 15.24
C ILE A 45 7.72 5.58 16.35
N ALA A 46 7.31 5.51 17.62
CA ALA A 46 8.20 5.75 18.76
C ALA A 46 9.36 4.74 18.89
N THR A 47 9.30 3.59 18.22
CA THR A 47 10.41 2.61 18.15
C THR A 47 11.40 2.92 17.03
N LEU A 48 11.00 3.74 16.06
CA LEU A 48 11.82 4.16 14.93
C LEU A 48 12.66 5.39 15.29
N LYS A 49 13.74 5.62 14.56
CA LYS A 49 14.62 6.79 14.73
C LYS A 49 14.09 7.99 13.93
N VAL A 50 12.82 8.34 14.16
CA VAL A 50 12.15 9.49 13.52
C VAL A 50 11.49 10.40 14.57
N GLY A 51 10.99 11.56 14.14
CA GLY A 51 10.23 12.47 14.99
C GLY A 51 8.93 11.85 15.48
N LYS A 52 8.49 12.26 16.68
CA LYS A 52 7.34 11.66 17.36
C LYS A 52 6.00 11.81 16.63
N LEU A 53 5.86 12.80 15.75
CA LEU A 53 4.66 13.07 14.95
C LEU A 53 4.94 12.94 13.45
N ASP A 54 6.02 12.24 13.09
CA ASP A 54 6.34 11.91 11.70
C ASP A 54 5.41 10.82 11.16
N TRP A 55 5.42 10.65 9.84
CA TRP A 55 4.63 9.64 9.14
C TRP A 55 5.55 8.89 8.17
N PRO A 56 6.36 7.94 8.68
CA PRO A 56 7.59 7.51 8.03
C PRO A 56 7.44 6.40 6.97
N GLN A 57 6.20 5.98 6.68
CA GLN A 57 5.90 4.97 5.66
C GLN A 57 4.45 5.10 5.20
N TRP A 58 4.08 4.38 4.13
CA TRP A 58 2.68 4.28 3.71
C TRP A 58 1.78 3.80 4.87
N GLY A 59 0.72 4.57 5.17
CA GLY A 59 -0.16 4.35 6.32
C GLY A 59 0.47 4.58 7.70
N GLY A 60 1.69 5.14 7.76
CA GLY A 60 2.42 5.53 8.97
C GLY A 60 3.02 4.40 9.80
N SER A 61 2.42 3.21 9.73
CA SER A 61 2.79 2.01 10.48
C SER A 61 2.79 0.79 9.58
N SER A 62 3.35 -0.32 10.06
CA SER A 62 3.35 -1.58 9.32
C SER A 62 1.95 -2.15 9.11
N GLY A 63 0.97 -1.69 9.91
CA GLY A 63 -0.45 -2.03 9.79
C GLY A 63 -1.22 -1.24 8.72
N ARG A 64 -0.60 -0.25 8.08
CA ARG A 64 -1.10 0.49 6.89
C ARG A 64 -2.40 1.28 7.07
N ASN A 65 -2.90 1.45 8.28
CA ASN A 65 -4.12 2.21 8.55
C ASN A 65 -3.84 3.72 8.67
N ASN A 66 -4.24 4.53 7.68
CA ASN A 66 -3.88 5.94 7.56
C ASN A 66 -4.61 6.86 8.56
N THR A 67 -4.16 6.81 9.83
CA THR A 67 -4.81 7.43 10.99
C THR A 67 -3.85 8.26 11.87
N PRO A 68 -3.14 9.24 11.31
CA PRO A 68 -2.14 10.01 12.07
C PRO A 68 -2.75 10.82 13.22
N GLN A 69 -1.91 11.16 14.20
CA GLN A 69 -2.24 12.20 15.16
C GLN A 69 -2.14 13.57 14.48
N GLY A 70 -3.05 14.48 14.81
CA GLY A 70 -3.04 15.85 14.34
C GLY A 70 -3.78 16.78 15.28
N VAL A 71 -3.47 18.07 15.19
CA VAL A 71 -4.14 19.14 15.92
C VAL A 71 -4.38 20.28 14.95
N ASN A 72 -5.63 20.75 14.90
CA ASN A 72 -6.04 21.90 14.09
C ASN A 72 -5.75 21.70 12.59
N ILE A 73 -6.03 20.51 12.07
CA ILE A 73 -5.86 20.21 10.65
C ILE A 73 -6.93 20.98 9.85
N PRO A 74 -6.55 21.76 8.82
CA PRO A 74 -7.49 22.64 8.12
C PRO A 74 -8.54 21.86 7.34
N VAL A 75 -9.75 22.43 7.26
CA VAL A 75 -10.83 22.01 6.33
C VAL A 75 -11.13 23.08 5.29
N THR A 76 -10.37 24.18 5.30
CA THR A 76 -10.45 25.25 4.30
C THR A 76 -9.03 25.67 3.96
N TRP A 77 -8.74 25.81 2.68
CA TRP A 77 -7.53 26.41 2.11
C TRP A 77 -7.84 26.83 0.68
N ASP A 78 -6.95 27.60 0.07
CA ASP A 78 -7.09 28.05 -1.31
C ASP A 78 -5.71 28.15 -1.95
N ILE A 79 -5.51 27.36 -3.01
CA ILE A 79 -4.20 27.21 -3.65
C ILE A 79 -3.81 28.40 -4.54
N GLU A 80 -4.79 29.23 -4.95
CA GLU A 80 -4.55 30.41 -5.79
C GLU A 80 -4.11 31.61 -4.95
N SER A 81 -4.84 31.92 -3.88
CA SER A 81 -4.56 33.00 -2.95
C SER A 81 -3.49 32.65 -1.91
N GLY A 82 -3.19 31.36 -1.73
CA GLY A 82 -2.27 30.85 -0.71
C GLY A 82 -2.87 30.79 0.70
N LYS A 83 -4.19 30.95 0.86
CA LYS A 83 -4.85 30.85 2.16
C LYS A 83 -4.62 29.46 2.76
N ASN A 84 -4.05 29.42 3.97
CA ASN A 84 -3.69 28.20 4.70
C ASN A 84 -2.69 27.28 3.97
N VAL A 85 -2.05 27.76 2.90
CA VAL A 85 -0.94 27.07 2.23
C VAL A 85 0.36 27.53 2.87
N LYS A 86 1.03 26.63 3.59
CA LYS A 86 2.31 26.91 4.24
C LYS A 86 3.42 27.08 3.19
N TRP A 87 3.44 26.19 2.21
CA TRP A 87 4.30 26.22 1.04
C TRP A 87 3.77 25.23 -0.01
N GLN A 88 4.24 25.36 -1.24
CA GLN A 88 4.03 24.40 -2.31
C GLN A 88 5.32 24.22 -3.12
N SER A 89 5.52 23.03 -3.66
CA SER A 89 6.71 22.67 -4.42
C SER A 89 6.33 21.89 -5.67
N ASN A 90 6.97 22.22 -6.79
CA ASN A 90 6.77 21.51 -8.04
C ASN A 90 7.29 20.08 -7.90
N LEU A 91 6.49 19.13 -8.37
CA LEU A 91 6.88 17.75 -8.63
C LEU A 91 7.17 17.58 -10.12
N GLY A 92 7.04 16.35 -10.60
CA GLY A 92 7.00 16.03 -12.01
C GLY A 92 5.66 16.40 -12.67
N SER A 93 5.37 15.76 -13.79
CA SER A 93 4.07 15.84 -14.47
C SER A 93 3.16 14.65 -14.19
N GLN A 94 3.62 13.62 -13.48
CA GLN A 94 2.82 12.45 -13.06
C GLN A 94 3.30 11.94 -11.70
N THR A 95 2.41 11.95 -10.70
CA THR A 95 2.69 11.59 -9.30
C THR A 95 1.62 10.65 -8.78
N TYR A 96 2.07 9.51 -8.25
CA TYR A 96 1.20 8.48 -7.64
C TYR A 96 1.70 8.06 -6.25
N GLY A 97 3.00 8.19 -5.98
CA GLY A 97 3.59 7.83 -4.68
C GLY A 97 3.11 8.78 -3.58
N ASN A 98 2.65 8.22 -2.48
CA ASN A 98 2.15 9.02 -1.36
C ASN A 98 3.31 9.75 -0.67
N PRO A 99 3.12 11.01 -0.22
CA PRO A 99 4.13 11.69 0.58
C PRO A 99 4.43 10.93 1.87
N VAL A 100 5.70 10.92 2.25
CA VAL A 100 6.20 10.35 3.51
C VAL A 100 7.00 11.41 4.24
N ALA A 101 6.76 11.58 5.54
CA ALA A 101 7.38 12.62 6.35
C ALA A 101 8.24 12.00 7.45
N ALA A 102 9.52 12.37 7.51
CA ALA A 102 10.44 11.88 8.54
C ALA A 102 11.59 12.86 8.77
N ASN A 103 11.92 13.13 10.03
CA ASN A 103 13.05 13.92 10.50
C ASN A 103 13.19 15.29 9.80
N GLY A 104 12.05 15.99 9.63
CA GLY A 104 12.02 17.30 8.98
C GLY A 104 12.17 17.26 7.45
N LYS A 105 12.05 16.08 6.83
CA LYS A 105 12.07 15.87 5.38
C LYS A 105 10.77 15.26 4.88
N ILE A 106 10.40 15.57 3.63
CA ILE A 106 9.27 14.97 2.92
C ILE A 106 9.80 14.25 1.68
N TYR A 107 9.39 13.00 1.50
CA TYR A 107 9.75 12.16 0.37
C TYR A 107 8.54 11.90 -0.51
N VAL A 108 8.69 12.04 -1.83
CA VAL A 108 7.59 11.82 -2.80
C VAL A 108 8.12 11.17 -4.08
N GLY A 109 7.47 10.10 -4.51
CA GLY A 109 7.71 9.45 -5.80
C GLY A 109 6.96 10.14 -6.93
N THR A 110 7.66 10.54 -7.99
CA THR A 110 7.12 11.26 -9.16
C THR A 110 7.92 10.92 -10.42
N ASN A 111 7.55 11.44 -11.59
CA ASN A 111 8.42 11.46 -12.77
C ASN A 111 9.35 12.70 -12.77
N ASN A 112 10.18 12.86 -13.81
CA ASN A 112 11.11 13.99 -13.95
C ASN A 112 10.55 15.24 -14.66
N GLY A 113 9.23 15.35 -14.84
CA GLY A 113 8.63 16.46 -15.60
C GLY A 113 8.97 17.86 -15.06
N GLY A 114 9.39 17.96 -13.80
CA GLY A 114 9.84 19.20 -13.15
C GLY A 114 11.31 19.56 -13.40
N GLY A 115 12.12 18.63 -13.91
CA GLY A 115 13.52 18.87 -14.28
C GLY A 115 14.38 19.44 -13.16
N HIS A 116 14.40 18.78 -11.99
CA HIS A 116 14.88 19.43 -10.76
C HIS A 116 16.40 19.51 -10.62
N ILE A 117 17.16 18.70 -11.37
CA ILE A 117 18.63 18.68 -11.30
C ILE A 117 19.27 18.92 -12.66
N LYS A 118 20.44 19.57 -12.68
CA LYS A 118 21.10 19.99 -13.93
C LYS A 118 21.47 18.82 -14.84
N ARG A 119 21.83 17.67 -14.26
CA ARG A 119 22.21 16.46 -15.00
C ARG A 119 21.03 15.90 -15.81
N TYR A 120 19.81 16.06 -15.31
CA TYR A 120 18.60 15.52 -15.92
C TYR A 120 17.54 16.61 -16.10
N PRO A 121 17.61 17.37 -17.21
CA PRO A 121 16.57 18.34 -17.54
C PRO A 121 15.22 17.65 -17.73
N ALA A 122 14.12 18.41 -17.66
CA ALA A 122 12.75 17.91 -17.73
C ALA A 122 12.42 17.06 -18.99
N THR A 123 13.22 17.19 -20.05
CA THR A 123 13.11 16.41 -21.29
C THR A 123 13.60 14.97 -21.16
N VAL A 124 14.30 14.63 -20.08
CA VAL A 124 14.76 13.26 -19.80
C VAL A 124 13.71 12.54 -18.96
N ASP A 125 13.17 11.46 -19.49
CA ASP A 125 12.17 10.63 -18.81
C ASP A 125 12.82 9.73 -17.75
N LEU A 126 12.40 9.91 -16.49
CA LEU A 126 12.87 9.17 -15.32
C LEU A 126 11.72 8.92 -14.35
N GLY A 127 11.85 7.87 -13.55
CA GLY A 127 11.24 7.81 -12.22
C GLY A 127 12.13 8.53 -11.21
N CYS A 128 11.55 9.38 -10.38
CA CYS A 128 12.25 10.19 -9.39
C CYS A 128 11.71 9.97 -7.99
N MET A 129 12.62 9.77 -7.03
CA MET A 129 12.31 9.98 -5.61
C MET A 129 12.85 11.35 -5.23
N LEU A 130 11.98 12.26 -4.81
CA LEU A 130 12.35 13.62 -4.40
C LEU A 130 12.36 13.72 -2.88
N CYS A 131 13.31 14.50 -2.34
CA CYS A 131 13.36 14.85 -0.93
C CYS A 131 13.29 16.36 -0.76
N PHE A 132 12.35 16.82 0.05
CA PHE A 132 12.12 18.23 0.35
C PHE A 132 12.32 18.52 1.84
N ASP A 133 12.74 19.74 2.16
CA ASP A 133 12.72 20.28 3.51
C ASP A 133 11.26 20.53 3.95
N ALA A 134 10.82 19.92 5.04
CA ALA A 134 9.44 20.00 5.52
C ALA A 134 9.04 21.40 6.02
N THR A 135 10.02 22.26 6.34
CA THR A 135 9.78 23.60 6.86
C THR A 135 9.37 24.56 5.77
N ASN A 136 9.99 24.48 4.59
CA ASN A 136 9.88 25.49 3.54
C ASN A 136 9.63 24.91 2.12
N GLY A 137 9.58 23.59 1.97
CA GLY A 137 9.34 22.92 0.70
C GLY A 137 10.54 22.94 -0.25
N LYS A 138 11.71 23.41 0.18
CA LYS A 138 12.91 23.45 -0.67
C LYS A 138 13.35 22.03 -1.01
N LEU A 139 13.58 21.77 -2.30
CA LEU A 139 14.21 20.53 -2.73
C LEU A 139 15.61 20.40 -2.13
N LEU A 140 15.89 19.25 -1.53
CA LEU A 140 17.19 18.89 -1.00
C LEU A 140 17.97 18.04 -2.00
N TRP A 141 17.35 16.97 -2.51
CA TRP A 141 17.97 16.07 -3.49
C TRP A 141 16.93 15.28 -4.28
N GLN A 142 17.38 14.68 -5.39
CA GLN A 142 16.64 13.76 -6.24
C GLN A 142 17.41 12.46 -6.43
N HIS A 143 16.74 11.31 -6.28
CA HIS A 143 17.23 10.03 -6.80
C HIS A 143 16.63 9.77 -8.18
N SER A 144 17.47 9.74 -9.21
CA SER A 144 17.10 9.68 -10.62
C SER A 144 17.19 8.25 -11.17
N ASN A 145 16.07 7.70 -11.64
CA ASN A 145 16.00 6.33 -12.15
C ASN A 145 15.61 6.36 -13.62
N PRO A 146 16.57 6.17 -14.56
CA PRO A 146 16.25 6.09 -15.98
C PRO A 146 15.21 5.02 -16.28
N LYS A 147 14.36 5.26 -17.28
CA LYS A 147 13.39 4.25 -17.71
C LYS A 147 14.06 3.01 -18.29
N LEU A 148 13.39 1.87 -18.22
CA LEU A 148 13.81 0.65 -18.92
C LEU A 148 13.66 0.83 -20.44
N THR A 149 14.65 0.39 -21.21
CA THR A 149 14.65 0.46 -22.68
C THR A 149 13.57 -0.42 -23.31
N THR A 150 13.06 -1.40 -22.58
CA THR A 150 11.92 -2.24 -22.98
C THR A 150 10.59 -1.48 -23.02
N GLY A 151 10.53 -0.28 -22.44
CA GLY A 151 9.36 0.60 -22.48
C GLY A 151 8.13 0.00 -21.80
N ARG A 152 6.95 0.25 -22.40
CA ARG A 152 5.62 0.08 -21.77
C ARG A 152 5.35 -1.29 -21.16
N VAL A 153 5.96 -2.36 -21.65
CA VAL A 153 5.74 -3.70 -21.08
C VAL A 153 6.25 -3.80 -19.63
N HIS A 154 7.35 -3.13 -19.31
CA HIS A 154 7.97 -3.23 -17.98
C HIS A 154 7.96 -1.90 -17.22
N ASP A 155 8.13 -0.76 -17.90
CA ASP A 155 8.23 0.55 -17.26
C ASP A 155 7.55 1.60 -18.16
N TRP A 156 6.37 2.05 -17.74
CA TRP A 156 5.58 3.01 -18.50
C TRP A 156 6.33 4.34 -18.67
N PRO A 157 6.50 4.81 -19.93
CA PRO A 157 7.09 6.09 -20.22
C PRO A 157 6.31 7.22 -19.55
N LEU A 158 7.03 8.24 -19.09
CA LEU A 158 6.49 9.46 -18.47
C LEU A 158 5.70 9.22 -17.17
N GLN A 159 5.66 8.00 -16.64
CA GLN A 159 4.98 7.75 -15.36
C GLN A 159 5.94 7.87 -14.19
N GLY A 160 5.42 8.32 -13.05
CA GLY A 160 6.22 8.49 -11.84
C GLY A 160 6.53 7.19 -11.11
N ILE A 161 7.22 7.32 -9.99
CA ILE A 161 7.38 6.23 -9.02
C ILE A 161 6.07 6.14 -8.22
N CYS A 162 5.39 4.98 -8.29
CA CYS A 162 4.13 4.73 -7.58
C CYS A 162 4.34 4.25 -6.14
N ASP A 163 5.57 4.35 -5.67
CA ASP A 163 5.99 3.89 -4.36
C ASP A 163 6.04 5.02 -3.33
N SER A 164 5.69 4.68 -2.08
CA SER A 164 5.89 5.51 -0.89
C SER A 164 7.00 4.87 -0.04
N PRO A 165 8.09 5.59 0.24
CA PRO A 165 9.25 5.01 0.89
C PRO A 165 9.00 4.66 2.37
N TYR A 166 9.89 3.86 2.95
CA TYR A 166 9.99 3.63 4.38
C TYR A 166 11.24 4.34 4.93
N VAL A 167 11.11 5.11 6.02
CA VAL A 167 12.20 5.89 6.61
C VAL A 167 12.43 5.51 8.06
N ASP A 168 13.69 5.35 8.44
CA ASP A 168 14.09 5.12 9.84
C ASP A 168 15.52 5.61 10.06
N GLY A 169 15.64 6.68 10.86
CA GLY A 169 16.93 7.31 11.14
C GLY A 169 17.50 7.99 9.92
N LYS A 170 18.66 7.50 9.49
CA LYS A 170 19.43 8.06 8.37
C LYS A 170 19.20 7.34 7.04
N ARG A 171 18.23 6.43 6.99
CA ARG A 171 18.02 5.59 5.81
C ARG A 171 16.60 5.66 5.32
N VAL A 172 16.47 5.62 4.01
CA VAL A 172 15.20 5.52 3.29
C VAL A 172 15.24 4.35 2.34
N TRP A 173 14.20 3.50 2.38
CA TRP A 173 14.06 2.31 1.56
C TRP A 173 12.85 2.42 0.67
N TYR A 174 12.99 2.05 -0.59
CA TYR A 174 11.90 2.16 -1.55
C TYR A 174 12.17 1.31 -2.79
N VAL A 175 11.16 1.15 -3.64
CA VAL A 175 11.27 0.45 -4.93
C VAL A 175 11.13 1.45 -6.08
N THR A 176 12.11 1.41 -6.98
CA THR A 176 12.16 2.26 -8.18
C THR A 176 11.18 1.78 -9.24
N SER A 177 10.83 2.64 -10.23
CA SER A 177 9.95 2.25 -11.34
C SER A 177 10.47 1.06 -12.16
N ARG A 178 11.79 0.82 -12.12
CA ARG A 178 12.49 -0.24 -12.88
C ARG A 178 12.73 -1.54 -12.10
N GLY A 179 12.13 -1.70 -10.93
CA GLY A 179 12.24 -2.95 -10.16
C GLY A 179 13.55 -3.08 -9.38
N THR A 180 14.20 -1.97 -9.07
CA THR A 180 15.34 -1.92 -8.15
C THR A 180 14.86 -1.57 -6.75
N VAL A 181 15.20 -2.38 -5.75
CA VAL A 181 15.07 -2.02 -4.33
C VAL A 181 16.30 -1.19 -3.96
N ALA A 182 16.10 -0.01 -3.38
CA ALA A 182 17.19 0.87 -3.00
C ALA A 182 17.11 1.25 -1.52
N CYS A 183 18.27 1.34 -0.87
CA CYS A 183 18.46 2.03 0.40
C CYS A 183 19.32 3.25 0.14
N LEU A 184 18.81 4.43 0.49
CA LEU A 184 19.52 5.70 0.34
C LEU A 184 19.85 6.29 1.72
N ASP A 185 20.86 7.15 1.77
CA ASP A 185 21.03 8.07 2.89
C ASP A 185 19.96 9.18 2.85
N THR A 186 19.41 9.54 4.01
CA THR A 186 18.35 10.55 4.09
C THR A 186 18.81 11.97 3.75
N GLU A 187 20.09 12.27 3.90
CA GLU A 187 20.70 13.53 3.45
C GLU A 187 21.07 13.47 1.97
N GLY A 188 21.19 12.29 1.37
CA GLY A 188 21.83 12.16 0.06
C GLY A 188 23.24 12.77 0.09
N PHE A 189 23.67 13.37 -1.02
CA PHE A 189 24.92 14.15 -1.04
C PHE A 189 24.76 15.59 -0.55
N TYR A 190 23.57 15.98 -0.07
CA TYR A 190 23.27 17.35 0.35
C TYR A 190 24.22 17.84 1.46
N ASP A 191 24.60 16.93 2.37
CA ASP A 191 25.51 17.22 3.47
C ASP A 191 27.00 17.21 3.05
N GLY A 192 27.28 16.92 1.78
CA GLY A 192 28.61 16.85 1.17
C GLY A 192 29.40 15.60 1.53
N LYS A 193 28.77 14.53 1.99
CA LYS A 193 29.43 13.25 2.30
C LYS A 193 28.88 12.12 1.45
N ASN A 194 29.74 11.15 1.15
CA ASN A 194 29.35 9.82 0.70
C ASN A 194 29.27 8.92 1.95
N ASN A 195 28.08 8.52 2.34
CA ASN A 195 27.76 7.71 3.52
C ASN A 195 27.53 6.23 3.16
N GLY A 196 27.51 5.90 1.87
CA GLY A 196 27.50 4.54 1.37
C GLY A 196 28.79 3.76 1.67
N PRO A 197 28.71 2.42 1.79
CA PRO A 197 29.90 1.57 1.78
C PRO A 197 30.58 1.54 0.39
N TYR A 198 29.93 2.08 -0.64
CA TYR A 198 30.42 2.15 -2.01
C TYR A 198 30.71 3.60 -2.39
N THR A 199 31.98 3.99 -2.44
CA THR A 199 32.39 5.38 -2.69
C THR A 199 32.56 5.72 -4.18
N ALA A 200 31.93 4.94 -5.06
CA ALA A 200 32.11 5.05 -6.51
C ALA A 200 30.75 5.16 -7.18
N GLU A 201 30.09 6.30 -6.98
CA GLU A 201 28.81 6.60 -7.60
C GLU A 201 29.00 7.36 -8.93
N PRO A 202 28.07 7.23 -9.89
CA PRO A 202 28.17 7.93 -11.16
C PRO A 202 28.28 9.46 -11.02
N ASN A 203 27.83 10.00 -9.89
CA ASN A 203 27.89 11.42 -9.56
C ASN A 203 27.65 11.64 -8.06
N GLU A 204 28.24 12.70 -7.50
CA GLU A 204 28.17 13.06 -6.07
C GLU A 204 27.74 14.54 -5.86
N ASN A 205 26.99 15.11 -6.81
CA ASN A 205 26.50 16.48 -6.67
C ASN A 205 25.54 16.58 -5.48
N LYS A 206 25.55 17.73 -4.80
CA LYS A 206 24.75 17.96 -3.58
C LYS A 206 23.23 17.85 -3.75
N ASP A 207 22.74 17.92 -4.99
CA ASP A 207 21.32 17.78 -5.33
C ASP A 207 20.93 16.34 -5.68
N GLU A 208 21.81 15.37 -5.46
CA GLU A 208 21.59 13.96 -5.75
C GLU A 208 21.56 13.09 -4.49
N ALA A 209 20.85 11.96 -4.61
CA ALA A 209 20.83 10.95 -3.56
C ALA A 209 22.17 10.20 -3.47
N ASP A 210 22.46 9.71 -2.26
CA ASP A 210 23.57 8.83 -1.93
C ASP A 210 22.99 7.42 -1.68
N VAL A 211 23.43 6.45 -2.49
CA VAL A 211 22.93 5.08 -2.49
C VAL A 211 23.79 4.21 -1.58
N ILE A 212 23.21 3.78 -0.45
CA ILE A 212 23.86 2.85 0.48
C ILE A 212 23.97 1.46 -0.13
N TRP A 213 22.88 0.95 -0.71
CA TRP A 213 22.86 -0.29 -1.47
C TRP A 213 21.68 -0.31 -2.44
N SER A 214 21.79 -1.13 -3.50
CA SER A 214 20.71 -1.38 -4.44
C SER A 214 20.66 -2.86 -4.83
N PHE A 215 19.46 -3.33 -5.18
CA PHE A 215 19.20 -4.70 -5.61
C PHE A 215 18.24 -4.71 -6.81
N ASP A 216 18.74 -5.09 -7.98
CA ASP A 216 17.98 -5.18 -9.23
C ASP A 216 17.22 -6.51 -9.29
N MET A 217 15.90 -6.48 -9.06
CA MET A 217 15.10 -7.71 -9.03
C MET A 217 15.00 -8.40 -10.39
N MET A 218 15.03 -7.65 -11.50
CA MET A 218 14.97 -8.25 -12.84
C MET A 218 16.24 -9.03 -13.13
N LYS A 219 17.40 -8.44 -12.84
CA LYS A 219 18.71 -9.06 -13.05
C LYS A 219 18.98 -10.20 -12.06
N GLU A 220 18.75 -9.96 -10.77
CA GLU A 220 19.19 -10.87 -9.71
C GLU A 220 18.16 -11.99 -9.43
N LEU A 221 16.86 -11.77 -9.69
CA LEU A 221 15.79 -12.75 -9.47
C LEU A 221 15.09 -13.24 -10.75
N GLY A 222 15.45 -12.69 -11.92
CA GLY A 222 14.82 -13.05 -13.19
C GLY A 222 13.35 -12.60 -13.30
N VAL A 223 12.95 -11.60 -12.52
CA VAL A 223 11.59 -11.05 -12.52
C VAL A 223 11.28 -10.35 -13.84
N SER A 224 10.07 -10.51 -14.33
CA SER A 224 9.52 -9.75 -15.45
C SER A 224 8.38 -8.89 -14.93
N GLN A 225 8.70 -7.70 -14.41
CA GLN A 225 7.67 -6.79 -13.92
C GLN A 225 6.73 -6.35 -15.05
N HIS A 226 5.48 -6.00 -14.76
CA HIS A 226 4.53 -5.56 -15.78
C HIS A 226 4.05 -4.13 -15.55
N ASN A 227 4.02 -3.32 -16.63
CA ASN A 227 3.70 -1.88 -16.70
C ASN A 227 4.62 -0.98 -15.88
N MET A 228 4.73 -1.21 -14.58
CA MET A 228 5.59 -0.50 -13.65
C MET A 228 5.73 -1.30 -12.36
N CYS A 229 6.87 -1.17 -11.69
CA CYS A 229 7.01 -1.73 -10.35
C CYS A 229 6.33 -0.82 -9.32
N SER A 230 5.56 -1.43 -8.40
CA SER A 230 4.92 -0.72 -7.28
C SER A 230 4.97 -1.61 -6.04
N CYS A 231 5.65 -1.13 -5.01
CA CYS A 231 5.71 -1.78 -3.71
C CYS A 231 6.19 -0.81 -2.63
N SER A 232 5.25 -0.26 -1.88
CA SER A 232 5.55 0.44 -0.63
C SER A 232 6.01 -0.58 0.38
N VAL A 233 7.32 -0.60 0.58
CA VAL A 233 7.98 -1.55 1.46
C VAL A 233 7.55 -1.34 2.90
N THR A 234 7.65 -2.40 3.71
CA THR A 234 7.55 -2.30 5.17
C THR A 234 8.61 -3.19 5.80
N CYS A 235 8.90 -2.94 7.08
CA CYS A 235 9.88 -3.72 7.84
C CYS A 235 9.22 -4.44 9.02
N ALA A 236 9.76 -5.60 9.37
CA ALA A 236 9.62 -6.22 10.68
C ALA A 236 11.01 -6.36 11.33
N GLY A 237 11.38 -5.38 12.15
CA GLY A 237 12.73 -5.27 12.69
C GLY A 237 13.75 -5.03 11.57
N GLU A 238 14.63 -6.02 11.35
CA GLU A 238 15.69 -5.97 10.34
C GLU A 238 15.28 -6.54 8.97
N VAL A 239 14.05 -7.06 8.85
CA VAL A 239 13.56 -7.70 7.62
C VAL A 239 12.70 -6.72 6.84
N LEU A 240 13.11 -6.41 5.60
CA LEU A 240 12.39 -5.62 4.61
C LEU A 240 11.57 -6.55 3.70
N PHE A 241 10.31 -6.22 3.45
CA PHE A 241 9.42 -7.00 2.58
C PHE A 241 9.12 -6.27 1.27
N VAL A 242 9.23 -7.01 0.16
CA VAL A 242 9.16 -6.47 -1.19
C VAL A 242 8.30 -7.36 -2.10
N ASN A 243 7.30 -6.75 -2.74
CA ASN A 243 6.60 -7.30 -3.90
C ASN A 243 7.41 -6.97 -5.16
N THR A 244 7.60 -7.96 -6.03
CA THR A 244 8.47 -7.83 -7.21
C THR A 244 7.77 -7.26 -8.45
N SER A 245 6.45 -7.12 -8.41
CA SER A 245 5.61 -6.73 -9.56
C SER A 245 5.68 -7.66 -10.76
N ASN A 246 6.17 -8.89 -10.60
CA ASN A 246 6.20 -9.92 -11.65
C ASN A 246 4.82 -10.04 -12.31
N GLY A 247 4.77 -10.12 -13.63
CA GLY A 247 3.51 -9.98 -14.35
C GLY A 247 3.44 -10.74 -15.66
N VAL A 248 2.46 -10.36 -16.48
CA VAL A 248 2.21 -10.94 -17.79
C VAL A 248 3.12 -10.35 -18.87
N SER A 249 3.10 -10.95 -20.06
CA SER A 249 3.74 -10.39 -21.25
C SER A 249 2.91 -9.23 -21.81
N PHE A 250 3.47 -8.48 -22.76
CA PHE A 250 2.79 -7.37 -23.43
C PHE A 250 1.44 -7.76 -24.07
N GLU A 251 1.30 -8.99 -24.56
CA GLU A 251 0.05 -9.52 -25.12
C GLU A 251 -0.99 -9.88 -24.04
N HIS A 252 -0.61 -9.83 -22.76
CA HIS A 252 -1.41 -10.23 -21.60
C HIS A 252 -1.79 -11.72 -21.56
N LEU A 253 -1.18 -12.54 -22.44
CA LEU A 253 -1.49 -13.96 -22.59
C LEU A 253 -0.60 -14.85 -21.70
N GLY A 254 0.71 -14.61 -21.69
CA GLY A 254 1.68 -15.43 -20.97
C GLY A 254 2.24 -14.74 -19.72
N ILE A 255 2.95 -15.51 -18.89
CA ILE A 255 3.75 -14.99 -17.77
C ILE A 255 5.21 -15.28 -18.16
N PRO A 256 6.03 -14.26 -18.52
CA PRO A 256 7.38 -14.47 -19.02
C PRO A 256 8.29 -15.16 -18.00
N ALA A 257 8.11 -14.83 -16.71
CA ALA A 257 8.93 -15.34 -15.61
C ALA A 257 8.07 -16.12 -14.58
N PRO A 258 7.47 -17.28 -14.95
CA PRO A 258 6.51 -17.99 -14.10
C PRO A 258 7.16 -18.69 -12.91
N LYS A 259 8.49 -18.76 -12.88
CA LYS A 259 9.30 -19.34 -11.79
C LYS A 259 10.00 -18.28 -10.94
N ALA A 260 9.92 -17.00 -11.31
CA ALA A 260 10.54 -15.93 -10.55
C ALA A 260 9.81 -15.70 -9.21
N ALA A 261 10.52 -15.06 -8.28
CA ALA A 261 9.93 -14.64 -7.02
C ALA A 261 8.87 -13.55 -7.27
N SER A 262 7.75 -13.64 -6.55
CA SER A 262 6.71 -12.61 -6.49
C SER A 262 6.78 -11.82 -5.19
N PHE A 263 7.35 -12.42 -4.14
CA PHE A 263 7.50 -11.81 -2.83
C PHE A 263 8.86 -12.16 -2.22
N VAL A 264 9.51 -11.18 -1.59
CA VAL A 264 10.89 -11.28 -1.13
C VAL A 264 10.99 -10.69 0.27
N ALA A 265 11.72 -11.40 1.14
CA ALA A 265 12.23 -10.84 2.38
C ALA A 265 13.73 -10.59 2.26
N MET A 266 14.16 -9.41 2.69
CA MET A 266 15.54 -8.95 2.55
C MET A 266 16.05 -8.42 3.88
N ASP A 267 17.33 -8.55 4.13
CA ASP A 267 18.00 -7.82 5.20
C ASP A 267 18.04 -6.34 4.83
N ARG A 268 17.40 -5.48 5.63
CA ARG A 268 17.28 -4.04 5.33
C ARG A 268 18.62 -3.30 5.35
N ASN A 269 19.65 -3.85 6.00
CA ASN A 269 20.95 -3.19 6.12
C ASN A 269 21.86 -3.45 4.94
N THR A 270 21.70 -4.60 4.30
CA THR A 270 22.64 -5.12 3.29
C THR A 270 22.00 -5.38 1.93
N GLY A 271 20.67 -5.41 1.84
CA GLY A 271 19.96 -5.82 0.63
C GLY A 271 20.08 -7.32 0.33
N LYS A 272 20.58 -8.13 1.28
CA LYS A 272 20.69 -9.58 1.09
C LYS A 272 19.31 -10.23 1.15
N VAL A 273 18.98 -11.04 0.14
CA VAL A 273 17.76 -11.87 0.15
C VAL A 273 17.84 -12.92 1.26
N LEU A 274 16.82 -12.97 2.11
CA LEU A 274 16.68 -13.92 3.21
C LEU A 274 15.83 -15.12 2.82
N TRP A 275 14.72 -14.87 2.13
CA TRP A 275 13.86 -15.89 1.52
C TRP A 275 13.01 -15.27 0.41
N THR A 276 12.50 -16.12 -0.48
CA THR A 276 11.57 -15.74 -1.54
C THR A 276 10.35 -16.65 -1.55
N ASP A 277 9.24 -16.12 -2.04
CA ASP A 277 8.06 -16.88 -2.41
C ASP A 277 7.67 -16.57 -3.85
N ARG A 278 7.16 -17.60 -4.55
CA ARG A 278 6.76 -17.49 -5.96
C ARG A 278 5.26 -17.32 -6.14
N SER A 279 4.46 -17.32 -5.07
CA SER A 279 3.01 -17.20 -5.21
C SER A 279 2.69 -15.80 -5.76
N PRO A 280 1.86 -15.69 -6.82
CA PRO A 280 0.96 -16.74 -7.29
C PRO A 280 1.45 -17.58 -8.49
N ALA A 281 2.69 -17.40 -8.92
CA ALA A 281 3.36 -18.13 -10.00
C ALA A 281 2.58 -18.05 -11.32
N THR A 282 2.09 -19.16 -11.85
CA THR A 282 1.38 -19.20 -13.14
C THR A 282 -0.06 -18.66 -13.08
N ALA A 283 -0.54 -18.24 -11.90
CA ALA A 283 -1.90 -17.74 -11.73
C ALA A 283 -2.02 -16.21 -11.77
N ILE A 284 -0.92 -15.46 -11.98
CA ILE A 284 -0.94 -14.01 -12.10
C ILE A 284 -1.93 -13.60 -13.20
N LEU A 285 -2.90 -12.75 -12.89
CA LEU A 285 -3.91 -12.33 -13.84
C LEU A 285 -3.37 -11.25 -14.79
N HIS A 286 -2.67 -10.27 -14.23
CA HIS A 286 -2.11 -9.10 -14.91
C HIS A 286 -0.72 -8.74 -14.35
N GLY A 287 -0.62 -7.76 -13.44
CA GLY A 287 0.58 -7.48 -12.65
C GLY A 287 0.36 -7.69 -11.15
N GLN A 288 1.34 -7.27 -10.34
CA GLN A 288 1.30 -7.37 -8.88
C GLN A 288 1.71 -6.01 -8.27
N TRP A 289 0.76 -5.28 -7.70
CA TRP A 289 1.00 -3.89 -7.26
C TRP A 289 0.58 -3.61 -5.82
N SER A 290 0.00 -4.59 -5.12
CA SER A 290 -0.33 -4.42 -3.71
C SER A 290 0.93 -4.46 -2.83
N SER A 291 0.97 -3.54 -1.88
CA SER A 291 2.08 -3.40 -0.94
C SER A 291 1.92 -4.35 0.26
N PRO A 292 3.03 -4.84 0.85
CA PRO A 292 2.96 -5.70 2.02
C PRO A 292 2.56 -4.94 3.28
N THR A 293 2.00 -5.71 4.21
CA THR A 293 1.55 -5.28 5.54
C THR A 293 2.09 -6.23 6.58
N TYR A 294 2.45 -5.73 7.76
CA TYR A 294 2.95 -6.57 8.86
C TYR A 294 2.16 -6.31 10.15
N GLY A 295 1.91 -7.39 10.89
CA GLY A 295 1.24 -7.34 12.18
C GLY A 295 1.48 -8.60 13.02
N VAL A 296 1.05 -8.56 14.27
CA VAL A 296 1.08 -9.71 15.19
C VAL A 296 -0.35 -10.13 15.49
N PHE A 297 -0.70 -11.37 15.16
CA PHE A 297 -2.06 -11.88 15.26
C PHE A 297 -2.08 -13.17 16.07
N GLY A 298 -2.83 -13.18 17.17
CA GLY A 298 -2.86 -14.32 18.11
C GLY A 298 -1.45 -14.69 18.61
N GLY A 299 -0.57 -13.70 18.76
CA GLY A 299 0.84 -13.90 19.16
C GLY A 299 1.78 -14.35 18.04
N GLN A 300 1.29 -14.57 16.81
CA GLN A 300 2.12 -14.91 15.65
C GLN A 300 2.43 -13.64 14.84
N PRO A 301 3.71 -13.25 14.67
CA PRO A 301 4.12 -12.27 13.67
C PRO A 301 3.81 -12.78 12.26
N GLN A 302 3.21 -11.94 11.43
CA GLN A 302 2.83 -12.29 10.07
C GLN A 302 3.09 -11.11 9.13
N VAL A 303 3.62 -11.41 7.95
CA VAL A 303 3.63 -10.48 6.82
C VAL A 303 2.57 -10.92 5.81
N VAL A 304 1.68 -10.00 5.46
CA VAL A 304 0.56 -10.21 4.54
C VAL A 304 0.90 -9.58 3.20
N PHE A 305 0.69 -10.35 2.14
CA PHE A 305 0.95 -10.01 0.77
C PHE A 305 -0.29 -10.33 -0.07
N ALA A 306 -0.80 -9.36 -0.82
CA ALA A 306 -1.88 -9.60 -1.77
C ALA A 306 -1.35 -9.79 -3.19
N GLY A 307 -1.64 -10.95 -3.77
CA GLY A 307 -1.11 -11.37 -5.05
C GLY A 307 -1.93 -10.90 -6.25
N GLY A 308 -1.27 -10.83 -7.41
CA GLY A 308 -1.91 -10.48 -8.68
C GLY A 308 -2.87 -11.54 -9.23
N ASP A 309 -3.11 -12.63 -8.50
CA ASP A 309 -4.12 -13.65 -8.81
C ASP A 309 -5.43 -13.47 -8.04
N GLY A 310 -5.53 -12.41 -7.22
CA GLY A 310 -6.70 -12.14 -6.40
C GLY A 310 -6.72 -12.90 -5.07
N TRP A 311 -5.60 -13.48 -4.68
CA TRP A 311 -5.43 -14.14 -3.38
C TRP A 311 -4.61 -13.28 -2.42
N VAL A 312 -4.91 -13.39 -1.14
CA VAL A 312 -4.09 -12.87 -0.04
C VAL A 312 -3.31 -14.02 0.58
N TYR A 313 -2.04 -13.79 0.84
CA TYR A 313 -1.10 -14.74 1.42
C TYR A 313 -0.51 -14.16 2.69
N SER A 314 -0.31 -15.00 3.69
CA SER A 314 0.38 -14.62 4.92
C SER A 314 1.56 -15.54 5.18
N PHE A 315 2.69 -14.94 5.56
CA PHE A 315 3.93 -15.65 5.82
C PHE A 315 4.47 -15.34 7.21
N ASP A 316 5.23 -16.28 7.75
CA ASP A 316 6.11 -16.00 8.88
C ASP A 316 7.24 -15.07 8.41
N PRO A 317 7.44 -13.88 9.02
CA PRO A 317 8.48 -12.93 8.66
C PRO A 317 9.89 -13.54 8.59
N LYS A 318 10.16 -14.55 9.44
CA LYS A 318 11.47 -15.21 9.52
C LYS A 318 11.66 -16.30 8.45
N GLY A 319 10.61 -16.63 7.71
CA GLY A 319 10.61 -17.77 6.80
C GLY A 319 10.56 -19.11 7.54
N ASP A 320 11.03 -20.18 6.89
CA ASP A 320 11.03 -21.55 7.40
C ASP A 320 12.26 -21.91 8.24
N GLY A 321 13.19 -20.95 8.43
CA GLY A 321 14.46 -21.14 9.12
C GLY A 321 15.54 -21.87 8.30
N LYS A 322 15.26 -22.19 7.03
CA LYS A 322 16.15 -22.88 6.09
C LYS A 322 16.40 -22.07 4.81
N GLY A 323 16.04 -20.78 4.81
CA GLY A 323 16.16 -19.88 3.66
C GLY A 323 14.95 -19.91 2.71
N GLY A 324 13.87 -20.58 3.08
CA GLY A 324 12.60 -20.59 2.35
C GLY A 324 11.52 -19.75 3.03
N ALA A 325 10.48 -19.40 2.27
CA ALA A 325 9.28 -18.78 2.83
C ALA A 325 8.46 -19.82 3.62
N LYS A 326 7.77 -19.36 4.67
CA LYS A 326 6.84 -20.19 5.46
C LYS A 326 5.44 -19.61 5.36
N LEU A 327 4.63 -20.16 4.46
CA LEU A 327 3.22 -19.79 4.29
C LEU A 327 2.42 -20.24 5.53
N LEU A 328 1.62 -19.33 6.09
CA LEU A 328 0.77 -19.56 7.26
C LEU A 328 -0.69 -19.78 6.83
N TRP A 329 -1.21 -18.89 5.99
CA TRP A 329 -2.55 -19.03 5.40
C TRP A 329 -2.65 -18.33 4.05
N ARG A 330 -3.69 -18.68 3.30
CA ARG A 330 -4.07 -18.05 2.04
C ARG A 330 -5.58 -17.92 1.93
N PHE A 331 -6.04 -16.85 1.26
CA PHE A 331 -7.45 -16.50 1.14
C PHE A 331 -7.74 -16.01 -0.29
N ASP A 332 -8.63 -16.67 -1.03
CA ASP A 332 -9.10 -16.19 -2.34
C ASP A 332 -10.14 -15.09 -2.13
N ALA A 333 -9.80 -13.87 -2.50
CA ALA A 333 -10.69 -12.72 -2.34
C ALA A 333 -11.72 -12.61 -3.48
N ASN A 334 -11.69 -13.56 -4.43
CA ASN A 334 -12.67 -13.69 -5.50
C ASN A 334 -13.57 -14.93 -5.28
N PRO A 335 -14.88 -14.82 -5.60
CA PRO A 335 -15.74 -15.99 -5.75
C PRO A 335 -15.14 -17.00 -6.73
N LYS A 336 -15.35 -18.31 -6.52
CA LYS A 336 -14.70 -19.34 -7.35
C LYS A 336 -15.19 -19.35 -8.80
N GLU A 337 -16.42 -18.92 -9.02
CA GLU A 337 -17.01 -18.74 -10.35
C GLU A 337 -16.59 -17.44 -11.05
N ALA A 338 -15.94 -16.51 -10.33
CA ALA A 338 -15.49 -15.26 -10.91
C ALA A 338 -14.55 -15.53 -12.09
N LYS A 339 -14.76 -14.79 -13.18
CA LYS A 339 -14.06 -15.00 -14.46
C LYS A 339 -13.25 -13.78 -14.85
N TRP A 340 -11.99 -14.00 -15.15
CA TRP A 340 -11.13 -12.98 -15.75
C TRP A 340 -11.45 -12.86 -17.25
N ILE A 341 -11.68 -11.63 -17.69
CA ILE A 341 -11.82 -11.27 -19.09
C ILE A 341 -10.92 -10.05 -19.30
N LEU A 342 -10.00 -10.16 -20.25
CA LEU A 342 -9.11 -9.05 -20.62
C LEU A 342 -9.94 -7.84 -21.08
N GLY A 343 -9.51 -6.63 -20.71
CA GLY A 343 -10.25 -5.40 -20.99
C GLY A 343 -11.43 -5.14 -20.04
N GLY A 344 -11.36 -5.67 -18.81
CA GLY A 344 -12.20 -5.18 -17.70
C GLY A 344 -13.64 -5.68 -17.61
N ARG A 345 -14.16 -6.42 -18.60
CA ARG A 345 -15.54 -6.96 -18.56
C ARG A 345 -15.73 -8.18 -17.63
N GLY A 346 -14.64 -8.64 -17.00
CA GLY A 346 -14.63 -9.81 -16.13
C GLY A 346 -15.08 -9.51 -14.71
N THR A 347 -15.42 -10.57 -13.98
CA THR A 347 -15.83 -10.53 -12.57
C THR A 347 -14.71 -10.97 -11.61
N ARG A 348 -13.65 -11.57 -12.15
CA ARG A 348 -12.42 -11.89 -11.39
C ARG A 348 -11.45 -10.73 -11.51
N ASN A 349 -10.81 -10.44 -10.39
CA ASN A 349 -9.97 -9.28 -10.19
C ASN A 349 -8.63 -9.68 -9.55
N ASN A 350 -7.63 -8.81 -9.67
CA ASN A 350 -6.40 -8.90 -8.90
C ASN A 350 -6.56 -8.08 -7.60
N ILE A 351 -5.47 -7.80 -6.89
CA ILE A 351 -5.52 -6.92 -5.72
C ILE A 351 -4.44 -5.85 -5.89
N ILE A 352 -4.87 -4.59 -5.88
CA ILE A 352 -4.01 -3.40 -5.90
C ILE A 352 -3.99 -2.75 -4.51
N ALA A 353 -5.14 -2.64 -3.86
CA ALA A 353 -5.27 -2.13 -2.51
C ALA A 353 -4.29 -2.83 -1.55
N THR A 354 -3.73 -2.06 -0.62
CA THR A 354 -2.85 -2.60 0.42
C THR A 354 -3.71 -3.20 1.54
N PRO A 355 -3.41 -4.41 2.05
CA PRO A 355 -4.11 -4.93 3.22
C PRO A 355 -3.96 -3.99 4.43
N VAL A 356 -4.97 -3.90 5.29
CA VAL A 356 -4.93 -3.03 6.49
C VAL A 356 -5.19 -3.84 7.73
N VAL A 357 -4.43 -3.56 8.79
CA VAL A 357 -4.63 -4.16 10.11
C VAL A 357 -5.45 -3.24 10.99
N TYR A 358 -6.54 -3.77 11.54
CA TYR A 358 -7.34 -3.07 12.54
C TYR A 358 -7.93 -4.07 13.54
N ASP A 359 -7.65 -3.84 14.83
CA ASP A 359 -8.04 -4.67 15.99
C ASP A 359 -7.92 -6.18 15.76
N GLY A 360 -6.76 -6.62 15.27
CA GLY A 360 -6.44 -8.04 15.07
C GLY A 360 -7.05 -8.68 13.81
N MET A 361 -7.74 -7.91 12.98
CA MET A 361 -8.26 -8.35 11.67
C MET A 361 -7.43 -7.78 10.53
N VAL A 362 -7.56 -8.41 9.35
CA VAL A 362 -6.99 -7.92 8.09
C VAL A 362 -8.13 -7.53 7.16
N TYR A 363 -8.06 -6.32 6.60
CA TYR A 363 -9.02 -5.78 5.65
C TYR A 363 -8.38 -5.68 4.27
N VAL A 364 -9.09 -6.08 3.22
CA VAL A 364 -8.56 -6.02 1.85
C VAL A 364 -9.68 -5.79 0.84
N ALA A 365 -9.46 -4.83 -0.05
CA ALA A 365 -10.32 -4.57 -1.19
C ALA A 365 -9.72 -5.17 -2.46
N VAL A 366 -10.58 -5.63 -3.36
CA VAL A 366 -10.22 -6.29 -4.60
C VAL A 366 -10.45 -5.32 -5.76
N GLY A 367 -9.52 -5.30 -6.72
CA GLY A 367 -9.54 -4.34 -7.82
C GLY A 367 -8.76 -4.83 -9.04
N GLN A 368 -8.55 -3.93 -9.98
CA GLN A 368 -7.83 -4.24 -11.21
C GLN A 368 -7.04 -3.03 -11.67
N ASP A 369 -6.18 -3.23 -12.66
CA ASP A 369 -5.50 -2.14 -13.36
C ASP A 369 -6.54 -1.05 -13.72
N PRO A 370 -6.31 0.22 -13.34
CA PRO A 370 -7.20 1.33 -13.68
C PRO A 370 -7.58 1.39 -15.16
N GLU A 371 -6.70 0.98 -16.08
CA GLU A 371 -6.99 0.96 -17.52
C GLU A 371 -8.11 -0.03 -17.91
N HIS A 372 -8.46 -0.95 -17.02
CA HIS A 372 -9.59 -1.87 -17.22
C HIS A 372 -10.93 -1.31 -16.73
N GLY A 373 -10.94 -0.10 -16.17
CA GLY A 373 -12.13 0.61 -15.75
C GLY A 373 -12.90 -0.07 -14.63
N GLU A 374 -14.14 0.36 -14.50
CA GLU A 374 -15.07 -0.08 -13.46
C GLU A 374 -15.46 -1.56 -13.61
N GLY A 375 -15.93 -2.13 -12.50
CA GLY A 375 -16.44 -3.49 -12.46
C GLY A 375 -16.72 -3.93 -11.05
N MET A 376 -17.24 -5.14 -10.91
CA MET A 376 -17.56 -5.71 -9.60
C MET A 376 -16.29 -5.84 -8.76
N GLY A 377 -16.36 -5.47 -7.49
CA GLY A 377 -15.28 -5.65 -6.54
C GLY A 377 -15.76 -6.31 -5.26
N HIS A 378 -14.82 -6.48 -4.34
CA HIS A 378 -15.06 -7.14 -3.06
C HIS A 378 -14.20 -6.49 -1.98
N LEU A 379 -14.77 -6.33 -0.80
CA LEU A 379 -14.08 -5.90 0.41
C LEU A 379 -14.31 -6.96 1.48
N TRP A 380 -13.23 -7.38 2.13
CA TRP A 380 -13.23 -8.45 3.11
C TRP A 380 -12.66 -7.97 4.43
N ALA A 381 -13.25 -8.42 5.54
CA ALA A 381 -12.56 -8.54 6.82
C ALA A 381 -12.24 -10.00 7.09
N ILE A 382 -10.97 -10.28 7.42
CA ILE A 382 -10.40 -11.62 7.50
C ILE A 382 -9.82 -11.84 8.90
N ASP A 383 -10.06 -13.01 9.48
CA ASP A 383 -9.39 -13.54 10.67
C ASP A 383 -8.02 -14.14 10.31
N PRO A 384 -6.90 -13.47 10.63
CA PRO A 384 -5.56 -13.92 10.28
C PRO A 384 -5.00 -14.99 11.23
N THR A 385 -5.79 -15.50 12.19
CA THR A 385 -5.36 -16.53 13.13
C THR A 385 -5.54 -17.95 12.61
N LYS A 386 -6.37 -18.14 11.57
CA LYS A 386 -6.52 -19.44 10.89
C LYS A 386 -5.29 -19.80 10.05
N ARG A 387 -5.20 -21.05 9.60
CA ARG A 387 -4.04 -21.61 8.89
C ARG A 387 -4.45 -22.40 7.65
N GLY A 388 -3.55 -22.49 6.67
CA GLY A 388 -3.80 -23.21 5.42
C GLY A 388 -4.71 -22.43 4.45
N ASP A 389 -5.56 -23.12 3.70
CA ASP A 389 -6.55 -22.48 2.84
C ASP A 389 -7.76 -22.03 3.67
N THR A 390 -7.90 -20.72 3.81
CA THR A 390 -8.93 -20.07 4.63
C THR A 390 -9.94 -19.31 3.78
N SER A 391 -9.98 -19.58 2.47
CA SER A 391 -10.99 -19.01 1.56
C SER A 391 -12.42 -19.33 2.03
N PRO A 392 -13.43 -18.49 1.75
CA PRO A 392 -14.84 -18.75 2.12
C PRO A 392 -15.38 -20.08 1.59
N THR A 393 -14.93 -20.45 0.40
CA THR A 393 -15.40 -21.63 -0.32
C THR A 393 -14.28 -22.40 -0.99
N LYS A 394 -14.56 -23.65 -1.36
CA LYS A 394 -13.67 -24.56 -2.09
C LYS A 394 -14.32 -25.05 -3.38
N ALA A 395 -13.49 -25.37 -4.37
CA ALA A 395 -13.91 -25.86 -5.69
C ALA A 395 -13.88 -27.40 -5.74
N TYR A 396 -14.83 -28.01 -6.43
CA TYR A 396 -14.96 -29.46 -6.56
C TYR A 396 -15.25 -29.84 -8.00
N ASP A 397 -14.64 -30.93 -8.48
CA ASP A 397 -14.86 -31.48 -9.81
C ASP A 397 -16.23 -32.17 -9.93
N LYS A 398 -16.56 -32.61 -11.15
CA LYS A 398 -17.81 -33.36 -11.44
C LYS A 398 -18.00 -34.65 -10.65
N ALA A 399 -16.92 -35.23 -10.11
CA ALA A 399 -16.97 -36.42 -9.26
C ALA A 399 -17.10 -36.06 -7.76
N GLY A 400 -17.20 -34.78 -7.44
CA GLY A 400 -17.29 -34.28 -6.07
C GLY A 400 -15.96 -34.25 -5.31
N LYS A 401 -14.83 -34.38 -6.01
CA LYS A 401 -13.48 -34.30 -5.41
C LYS A 401 -12.98 -32.86 -5.41
N GLU A 402 -12.36 -32.42 -4.32
CA GLU A 402 -11.80 -31.07 -4.19
C GLU A 402 -10.73 -30.83 -5.27
N ILE A 403 -10.84 -29.69 -5.97
CA ILE A 403 -9.81 -29.17 -6.86
C ILE A 403 -8.77 -28.48 -5.99
N PRO A 404 -7.55 -29.04 -5.86
CA PRO A 404 -6.54 -28.50 -4.96
C PRO A 404 -5.99 -27.17 -5.49
N PHE A 405 -5.45 -26.34 -4.58
CA PHE A 405 -4.91 -25.01 -4.90
C PHE A 405 -3.84 -25.03 -6.01
N GLU A 406 -3.03 -26.07 -6.07
CA GLU A 406 -1.97 -26.24 -7.07
C GLU A 406 -2.52 -26.49 -8.48
N LYS A 407 -3.80 -26.90 -8.58
CA LYS A 407 -4.52 -27.10 -9.84
C LYS A 407 -5.53 -25.99 -10.12
N ARG A 408 -5.53 -24.90 -9.33
CA ARG A 408 -6.43 -23.77 -9.58
C ARG A 408 -6.20 -23.20 -10.96
N ARG A 409 -7.29 -22.83 -11.63
CA ARG A 409 -7.23 -22.22 -12.95
C ARG A 409 -7.06 -20.70 -12.82
N ARG A 410 -6.10 -20.14 -13.56
CA ARG A 410 -5.80 -18.70 -13.60
C ARG A 410 -7.04 -17.86 -13.87
N LEU A 411 -7.79 -18.18 -14.94
CA LEU A 411 -8.86 -17.32 -15.43
C LEU A 411 -10.20 -17.50 -14.71
N GLN A 412 -10.51 -18.71 -14.26
CA GLN A 412 -11.78 -19.03 -13.60
C GLN A 412 -11.65 -20.36 -12.87
N ASN A 413 -11.90 -20.37 -11.55
CA ASN A 413 -11.61 -21.54 -10.73
C ASN A 413 -12.71 -22.61 -10.75
N VAL A 414 -13.97 -22.25 -10.99
CA VAL A 414 -15.11 -23.18 -11.16
C VAL A 414 -15.83 -22.87 -12.46
N ILE A 415 -16.07 -23.92 -13.26
CA ILE A 415 -16.72 -23.87 -14.55
C ILE A 415 -18.00 -24.72 -14.46
N ALA A 416 -19.15 -24.09 -14.27
CA ALA A 416 -20.43 -24.78 -14.12
C ALA A 416 -20.77 -25.70 -15.31
N LYS A 417 -20.34 -25.34 -16.54
CA LYS A 417 -20.50 -26.18 -17.75
C LYS A 417 -19.76 -27.52 -17.67
N GLU A 418 -18.74 -27.63 -16.83
CA GLU A 418 -17.99 -28.86 -16.58
C GLU A 418 -18.58 -29.67 -15.40
N MET A 419 -19.76 -29.28 -14.88
CA MET A 419 -20.42 -29.84 -13.70
C MET A 419 -19.58 -29.72 -12.42
N GLU A 420 -18.71 -28.73 -12.36
CA GLU A 420 -17.95 -28.40 -11.16
C GLU A 420 -18.82 -27.61 -10.18
N THR A 421 -18.52 -27.76 -8.89
CA THR A 421 -19.35 -27.19 -7.81
C THR A 421 -18.52 -26.45 -6.77
N ILE A 422 -19.20 -25.59 -6.01
CA ILE A 422 -18.64 -24.86 -4.88
C ILE A 422 -19.21 -25.46 -3.59
N LYS A 423 -18.38 -25.63 -2.56
CA LYS A 423 -18.87 -25.93 -1.20
C LYS A 423 -18.25 -24.97 -0.18
N PRO A 424 -18.95 -24.66 0.92
CA PRO A 424 -18.38 -23.89 2.02
C PRO A 424 -17.09 -24.52 2.54
N ASN A 425 -16.11 -23.69 2.89
CA ASN A 425 -14.89 -24.15 3.54
C ASN A 425 -15.10 -24.10 5.06
N PRO A 426 -15.09 -25.21 5.80
CA PRO A 426 -15.23 -25.17 7.27
C PRO A 426 -14.08 -24.41 7.96
N ASN A 427 -12.95 -24.22 7.27
CA ASN A 427 -11.79 -23.46 7.75
C ASN A 427 -11.80 -21.99 7.28
N HIS A 428 -12.91 -21.48 6.74
CA HIS A 428 -12.98 -20.13 6.19
C HIS A 428 -12.64 -19.04 7.23
N ALA A 429 -11.91 -17.99 6.82
CA ALA A 429 -11.49 -16.90 7.71
C ALA A 429 -12.24 -15.58 7.47
N ASP A 430 -13.16 -15.51 6.52
CA ASP A 430 -13.99 -14.31 6.35
C ASP A 430 -14.85 -14.10 7.60
N ILE A 431 -14.76 -12.89 8.14
CA ILE A 431 -15.61 -12.39 9.23
C ILE A 431 -16.85 -11.77 8.60
N TRP A 432 -16.64 -10.95 7.57
CA TRP A 432 -17.68 -10.41 6.73
C TRP A 432 -17.16 -10.10 5.32
N HIS A 433 -18.10 -9.94 4.39
CA HIS A 433 -17.89 -9.62 2.99
C HIS A 433 -18.83 -8.47 2.59
N TYR A 434 -18.28 -7.43 1.96
CA TYR A 434 -19.01 -6.36 1.30
C TYR A 434 -18.69 -6.43 -0.20
N GLY A 435 -19.71 -6.65 -1.02
CA GLY A 435 -19.60 -6.95 -2.46
C GLY A 435 -20.93 -6.69 -3.15
N GLN A 436 -21.27 -7.46 -4.19
CA GLN A 436 -22.65 -7.52 -4.65
C GLN A 436 -23.50 -8.24 -3.61
N MET A 437 -24.51 -7.55 -3.08
CA MET A 437 -25.45 -8.12 -2.13
C MET A 437 -26.59 -8.78 -2.90
N THR A 438 -26.89 -10.04 -2.62
CA THR A 438 -28.15 -10.66 -3.04
C THR A 438 -29.30 -10.01 -2.28
N GLU A 439 -30.44 -9.78 -2.95
CA GLU A 439 -31.60 -8.97 -2.51
C GLU A 439 -32.05 -9.18 -1.05
N GLU A 440 -31.81 -10.35 -0.46
CA GLU A 440 -32.37 -10.75 0.83
C GLU A 440 -31.67 -10.18 2.09
N LYS A 441 -30.40 -9.75 2.03
CA LYS A 441 -29.64 -9.48 3.28
C LYS A 441 -29.79 -8.05 3.82
N TYR A 442 -30.01 -7.05 2.96
CA TYR A 442 -30.08 -5.63 3.36
C TYR A 442 -30.93 -4.72 2.44
N ASN A 443 -31.71 -5.24 1.48
CA ASN A 443 -32.40 -4.43 0.44
C ASN A 443 -31.45 -3.55 -0.40
N ALA A 444 -30.19 -3.95 -0.62
CA ALA A 444 -29.26 -3.21 -1.47
C ALA A 444 -29.52 -3.53 -2.96
N THR A 445 -30.52 -2.85 -3.56
CA THR A 445 -30.80 -2.90 -5.00
C THR A 445 -29.99 -1.89 -5.81
N ASP A 446 -29.38 -0.91 -5.14
CA ASP A 446 -28.82 0.28 -5.76
C ASP A 446 -27.30 0.15 -5.92
N PHE A 447 -26.79 0.60 -7.07
CA PHE A 447 -25.38 0.53 -7.45
C PHE A 447 -24.47 1.11 -6.36
N GLU A 448 -24.91 2.19 -5.72
CA GLU A 448 -24.22 2.95 -4.68
C GLU A 448 -24.04 2.17 -3.37
N GLN A 449 -24.73 1.04 -3.19
CA GLN A 449 -24.67 0.22 -1.98
C GLN A 449 -23.87 -1.08 -2.18
N GLN A 450 -23.08 -1.15 -3.25
CA GLN A 450 -22.26 -2.31 -3.61
C GLN A 450 -20.80 -1.90 -3.72
N MET A 451 -19.90 -2.85 -3.42
CA MET A 451 -18.47 -2.63 -3.63
C MET A 451 -18.09 -2.86 -5.09
N HIS A 452 -17.51 -1.86 -5.72
CA HIS A 452 -16.85 -1.99 -7.02
C HIS A 452 -15.34 -2.20 -6.86
N ARG A 453 -14.62 -2.31 -7.97
CA ARG A 453 -13.16 -2.43 -7.96
C ARG A 453 -12.56 -1.28 -7.15
N SER A 454 -11.50 -1.56 -6.39
CA SER A 454 -10.76 -0.50 -5.68
C SER A 454 -9.27 -0.58 -5.94
N CYS A 455 -8.67 0.58 -6.17
CA CYS A 455 -7.22 0.79 -6.10
C CYS A 455 -6.81 1.29 -4.70
N GLY A 456 -7.67 2.10 -4.08
CA GLY A 456 -7.48 2.68 -2.77
C GLY A 456 -7.51 1.65 -1.63
N THR A 457 -6.88 2.02 -0.54
CA THR A 457 -6.80 1.22 0.70
C THR A 457 -7.83 1.73 1.71
N VAL A 458 -8.32 0.89 2.62
CA VAL A 458 -9.25 1.34 3.68
C VAL A 458 -8.54 2.24 4.71
N ALA A 459 -9.30 3.12 5.37
CA ALA A 459 -8.89 3.74 6.63
C ALA A 459 -9.98 3.50 7.68
N ILE A 460 -9.59 3.13 8.91
CA ILE A 460 -10.54 2.69 9.94
C ILE A 460 -10.23 3.36 11.28
N LYS A 461 -11.22 4.00 11.89
CA LYS A 461 -11.13 4.57 13.25
C LYS A 461 -12.50 4.57 13.93
N ASN A 462 -12.56 4.30 15.23
CA ASN A 462 -13.82 4.22 15.99
C ASN A 462 -14.82 3.21 15.39
N ASP A 463 -14.31 2.10 14.85
CA ASP A 463 -15.07 1.09 14.11
C ASP A 463 -15.80 1.62 12.86
N LEU A 464 -15.47 2.82 12.38
CA LEU A 464 -15.90 3.35 11.09
C LEU A 464 -14.82 3.09 10.04
N LEU A 465 -15.18 2.36 8.99
CA LEU A 465 -14.33 2.06 7.85
C LEU A 465 -14.72 2.97 6.68
N TYR A 466 -13.71 3.61 6.10
CA TYR A 466 -13.85 4.43 4.90
C TYR A 466 -13.05 3.83 3.74
N ILE A 467 -13.61 3.84 2.55
CA ILE A 467 -12.95 3.38 1.33
C ILE A 467 -13.54 4.05 0.09
N ALA A 468 -12.68 4.41 -0.86
CA ALA A 468 -13.08 4.77 -2.21
C ALA A 468 -13.07 3.53 -3.11
N ASP A 469 -14.10 3.39 -3.93
CA ASP A 469 -14.06 2.51 -5.09
C ASP A 469 -13.80 3.29 -6.38
N PHE A 470 -13.43 2.56 -7.42
CA PHE A 470 -13.00 3.12 -8.70
C PHE A 470 -14.17 3.67 -9.52
N SER A 471 -15.41 3.34 -9.16
CA SER A 471 -16.62 3.91 -9.78
C SER A 471 -16.94 5.31 -9.25
N GLY A 472 -16.07 5.89 -8.43
CA GLY A 472 -16.22 7.22 -7.84
C GLY A 472 -17.04 7.23 -6.56
N LEU A 473 -17.41 6.06 -6.02
CA LEU A 473 -18.17 5.99 -4.78
C LEU A 473 -17.24 5.96 -3.57
N PHE A 474 -17.62 6.71 -2.54
CA PHE A 474 -16.96 6.74 -1.25
C PHE A 474 -17.87 6.16 -0.16
N HIS A 475 -17.45 5.03 0.41
CA HIS A 475 -18.27 4.23 1.32
C HIS A 475 -17.83 4.44 2.78
N CYS A 476 -18.82 4.56 3.67
CA CYS A 476 -18.64 4.45 5.12
C CYS A 476 -19.37 3.21 5.63
N LEU A 477 -18.64 2.29 6.25
CA LEU A 477 -19.16 1.01 6.76
C LEU A 477 -18.82 0.81 8.24
N ASP A 478 -19.61 -0.03 8.91
CA ASP A 478 -19.22 -0.61 10.20
C ASP A 478 -18.07 -1.61 9.98
N ALA A 479 -16.91 -1.35 10.58
CA ALA A 479 -15.71 -2.16 10.41
C ALA A 479 -15.82 -3.58 10.98
N ARG A 480 -16.78 -3.83 11.89
CA ARG A 480 -16.99 -5.13 12.54
C ARG A 480 -17.99 -6.00 11.82
N THR A 481 -18.95 -5.40 11.13
CA THR A 481 -20.03 -6.15 10.46
C THR A 481 -20.05 -5.99 8.95
N GLY A 482 -19.32 -5.02 8.39
CA GLY A 482 -19.37 -4.66 6.98
C GLY A 482 -20.70 -4.01 6.56
N LYS A 483 -21.49 -3.53 7.53
CA LYS A 483 -22.81 -2.94 7.24
C LYS A 483 -22.61 -1.50 6.76
N PRO A 484 -23.21 -1.08 5.64
CA PRO A 484 -23.10 0.30 5.18
C PRO A 484 -23.81 1.27 6.12
N HIS A 485 -23.15 2.41 6.36
CA HIS A 485 -23.71 3.58 7.03
C HIS A 485 -24.21 4.59 6.00
N TRP A 486 -23.38 4.91 5.01
CA TRP A 486 -23.70 5.82 3.92
C TRP A 486 -22.68 5.70 2.79
N THR A 487 -23.07 6.17 1.61
CA THR A 487 -22.21 6.30 0.42
C THR A 487 -22.32 7.74 -0.10
N TYR A 488 -21.24 8.25 -0.67
CA TYR A 488 -21.19 9.51 -1.39
C TYR A 488 -20.64 9.29 -2.80
N ASP A 489 -21.26 9.88 -3.82
CA ASP A 489 -20.74 9.90 -5.19
C ASP A 489 -19.79 11.09 -5.34
N MET A 490 -18.51 10.81 -5.57
CA MET A 490 -17.48 11.83 -5.82
C MET A 490 -17.54 12.35 -7.26
N PHE A 491 -18.34 11.74 -8.14
CA PHE A 491 -18.46 12.05 -9.57
C PHE A 491 -17.19 11.87 -10.40
N ALA A 492 -16.11 11.40 -9.76
CA ALA A 492 -14.83 11.10 -10.36
C ALA A 492 -14.23 9.85 -9.71
N ALA A 493 -13.52 9.04 -10.50
CA ALA A 493 -12.82 7.88 -9.97
C ALA A 493 -11.78 8.29 -8.92
N SER A 494 -11.44 7.38 -8.01
CA SER A 494 -10.39 7.62 -7.03
C SER A 494 -9.41 6.45 -6.94
N TRP A 495 -8.12 6.83 -6.92
CA TRP A 495 -6.99 5.92 -6.72
C TRP A 495 -6.42 6.07 -5.31
N ALA A 496 -6.72 7.21 -4.67
CA ALA A 496 -6.24 7.56 -3.34
C ALA A 496 -6.92 6.69 -2.28
N SER A 497 -6.36 6.73 -1.08
CA SER A 497 -6.96 6.15 0.12
C SER A 497 -7.41 7.26 1.06
N PRO A 498 -8.39 7.01 1.95
CA PRO A 498 -8.82 8.01 2.90
C PRO A 498 -7.75 8.29 3.95
N LEU A 499 -7.74 9.52 4.47
CA LEU A 499 -6.99 9.95 5.64
C LEU A 499 -7.98 10.26 6.76
N ILE A 500 -7.79 9.67 7.95
CA ILE A 500 -8.59 10.01 9.14
C ILE A 500 -7.68 10.69 10.16
N VAL A 501 -8.00 11.93 10.53
CA VAL A 501 -7.22 12.72 11.49
C VAL A 501 -8.14 13.61 12.30
N GLU A 502 -7.88 13.71 13.61
CA GLU A 502 -8.86 14.28 14.55
C GLU A 502 -10.22 13.57 14.40
N ASP A 503 -11.27 14.32 14.08
CA ASP A 503 -12.63 13.85 13.77
C ASP A 503 -13.01 14.14 12.31
N LYS A 504 -12.05 14.04 11.39
CA LYS A 504 -12.19 14.39 9.96
C LYS A 504 -11.67 13.28 9.07
N VAL A 505 -12.27 13.16 7.89
CA VAL A 505 -11.91 12.22 6.83
C VAL A 505 -11.67 13.00 5.55
N TYR A 506 -10.54 12.74 4.89
CA TYR A 506 -10.14 13.38 3.63
C TYR A 506 -9.95 12.30 2.56
N ILE A 507 -10.41 12.56 1.34
CA ILE A 507 -10.20 11.69 0.18
C ILE A 507 -10.04 12.54 -1.07
N GLY A 508 -9.09 12.19 -1.94
CA GLY A 508 -8.85 12.85 -3.22
C GLY A 508 -9.33 12.03 -4.42
N ASP A 509 -9.65 12.68 -5.53
CA ASP A 509 -10.11 12.05 -6.76
C ASP A 509 -9.36 12.51 -8.03
N GLU A 510 -9.77 11.96 -9.19
CA GLU A 510 -9.18 12.23 -10.49
C GLU A 510 -9.43 13.64 -11.04
N ASP A 511 -10.52 14.31 -10.64
CA ASP A 511 -10.81 15.70 -11.05
C ASP A 511 -10.04 16.73 -10.21
N GLY A 512 -9.37 16.24 -9.17
CA GLY A 512 -8.50 17.03 -8.31
C GLY A 512 -9.20 17.54 -7.07
N ASP A 513 -10.41 17.06 -6.80
CA ASP A 513 -11.15 17.45 -5.62
C ASP A 513 -10.69 16.66 -4.40
N VAL A 514 -10.65 17.35 -3.26
CA VAL A 514 -10.44 16.76 -1.94
C VAL A 514 -11.72 16.93 -1.14
N ALA A 515 -12.50 15.86 -1.03
CA ALA A 515 -13.72 15.81 -0.25
C ALA A 515 -13.41 15.60 1.24
N ILE A 516 -14.09 16.35 2.11
CA ILE A 516 -13.85 16.37 3.55
C ILE A 516 -15.14 16.11 4.32
N PHE A 517 -15.11 15.07 5.16
CA PHE A 517 -16.26 14.62 5.95
C PHE A 517 -15.91 14.62 7.45
N PRO A 518 -16.89 14.82 8.35
CA PRO A 518 -16.72 14.45 9.74
C PRO A 518 -16.56 12.93 9.90
N LEU A 519 -15.83 12.49 10.92
CA LEU A 519 -15.75 11.09 11.33
C LEU A 519 -17.08 10.67 11.98
N THR A 520 -18.01 10.12 11.18
CA THR A 520 -19.37 9.80 11.63
C THR A 520 -20.05 8.72 10.79
N ALA A 521 -20.84 7.87 11.47
CA ALA A 521 -21.79 6.95 10.84
C ALA A 521 -23.11 7.62 10.43
N ASP A 522 -23.41 8.83 10.93
CA ASP A 522 -24.67 9.53 10.66
C ASP A 522 -24.59 10.28 9.31
N PRO A 523 -25.34 9.88 8.27
CA PRO A 523 -25.33 10.54 6.97
C PRO A 523 -25.71 12.02 7.06
N LYS A 524 -26.58 12.41 8.00
CA LYS A 524 -27.01 13.81 8.17
C LYS A 524 -25.91 14.72 8.74
N LYS A 525 -24.86 14.11 9.29
CA LYS A 525 -23.65 14.81 9.73
C LYS A 525 -22.53 14.69 8.70
N ALA A 526 -22.47 13.58 7.98
CA ALA A 526 -21.48 13.36 6.93
C ALA A 526 -21.71 14.33 5.75
N LEU A 527 -22.97 14.56 5.41
CA LEU A 527 -23.41 15.32 4.25
C LEU A 527 -24.28 16.50 4.66
N LYS A 528 -24.29 17.52 3.81
CA LYS A 528 -25.18 18.69 3.90
C LYS A 528 -25.92 18.86 2.58
N ASP A 529 -27.16 19.32 2.63
CA ASP A 529 -27.90 19.72 1.43
C ASP A 529 -27.46 21.13 1.02
N VAL A 530 -27.03 21.27 -0.23
CA VAL A 530 -26.73 22.53 -0.87
C VAL A 530 -27.57 22.62 -2.14
N ASN A 531 -28.69 23.35 -2.06
CA ASN A 531 -29.62 23.55 -3.18
C ASN A 531 -30.19 22.25 -3.77
N GLY A 532 -30.40 21.22 -2.95
CA GLY A 532 -30.94 19.93 -3.39
C GLY A 532 -29.88 18.91 -3.82
N GLU A 533 -28.59 19.26 -3.76
CA GLU A 533 -27.47 18.35 -3.96
C GLU A 533 -26.79 18.06 -2.61
N LEU A 534 -26.43 16.80 -2.37
CA LEU A 534 -25.72 16.43 -1.15
C LEU A 534 -24.22 16.66 -1.37
N GLU A 535 -23.61 17.45 -0.48
CA GLU A 535 -22.17 17.70 -0.46
C GLU A 535 -21.53 17.21 0.85
N PRO A 536 -20.21 16.94 0.87
CA PRO A 536 -19.46 16.67 2.09
C PRO A 536 -19.61 17.82 3.10
N ALA A 537 -19.96 17.49 4.34
CA ALA A 537 -20.34 18.51 5.34
C ALA A 537 -19.20 19.45 5.75
N LEU A 538 -17.93 19.03 5.61
CA LEU A 538 -16.77 19.89 5.89
C LEU A 538 -16.22 20.59 4.64
N GLY A 539 -16.70 20.23 3.45
CA GLY A 539 -16.39 20.89 2.18
C GLY A 539 -15.64 20.03 1.18
N VAL A 540 -15.50 20.58 -0.02
CA VAL A 540 -14.72 20.05 -1.14
C VAL A 540 -13.75 21.14 -1.58
N ILE A 541 -12.51 20.77 -1.86
CA ILE A 541 -11.48 21.73 -2.30
C ILE A 541 -10.78 21.19 -3.53
N ASN A 542 -10.83 21.94 -4.62
CA ASN A 542 -10.14 21.61 -5.86
C ASN A 542 -8.65 21.95 -5.76
N MET A 543 -7.81 21.00 -6.13
CA MET A 543 -6.34 21.10 -6.10
C MET A 543 -5.74 21.44 -7.46
N GLY A 544 -6.56 21.88 -8.43
CA GLY A 544 -6.18 22.32 -9.77
C GLY A 544 -5.91 21.19 -10.77
N ASN A 545 -5.62 19.98 -10.31
CA ASN A 545 -5.54 18.75 -11.11
C ASN A 545 -5.61 17.50 -10.22
N SER A 546 -5.68 16.32 -10.84
CA SER A 546 -5.87 15.01 -10.22
C SER A 546 -5.06 14.77 -8.95
N VAL A 547 -5.73 14.27 -7.91
CA VAL A 547 -5.15 13.87 -6.62
C VAL A 547 -5.15 12.34 -6.53
N TYR A 548 -4.24 11.71 -7.27
CA TYR A 548 -4.04 10.26 -7.22
C TYR A 548 -3.35 9.78 -5.94
N SER A 549 -2.57 10.66 -5.31
CA SER A 549 -1.82 10.35 -4.09
C SER A 549 -2.72 10.53 -2.87
N THR A 550 -2.44 9.76 -1.82
CA THR A 550 -3.17 9.84 -0.56
C THR A 550 -2.66 10.97 0.32
N PRO A 551 -3.55 11.84 0.85
CA PRO A 551 -3.20 12.83 1.86
C PRO A 551 -2.59 12.19 3.13
N ILE A 552 -1.61 12.87 3.73
CA ILE A 552 -1.05 12.49 5.04
C ILE A 552 -1.02 13.69 5.98
N VAL A 553 -0.98 13.41 7.28
CA VAL A 553 -0.63 14.42 8.28
C VAL A 553 0.63 14.02 9.01
N ALA A 554 1.56 14.96 9.13
CA ALA A 554 2.73 14.84 9.99
C ALA A 554 3.01 16.20 10.64
N ASN A 555 3.38 16.20 11.92
CA ASN A 555 3.74 17.41 12.66
C ASN A 555 2.70 18.55 12.56
N ASN A 556 1.40 18.20 12.58
CA ASN A 556 0.26 19.11 12.42
C ASN A 556 0.23 19.88 11.09
N VAL A 557 0.79 19.28 10.03
CA VAL A 557 0.73 19.78 8.65
C VAL A 557 0.07 18.71 7.79
N LEU A 558 -0.90 19.11 7.00
CA LEU A 558 -1.53 18.28 5.98
C LEU A 558 -0.69 18.36 4.70
N TYR A 559 -0.24 17.22 4.20
CA TYR A 559 0.45 17.12 2.91
C TYR A 559 -0.45 16.47 1.89
N ILE A 560 -0.60 17.13 0.75
CA ILE A 560 -1.36 16.64 -0.40
C ILE A 560 -0.46 16.75 -1.62
N ALA A 561 -0.34 15.67 -2.38
CA ALA A 561 0.28 15.71 -3.68
C ALA A 561 -0.81 15.55 -4.74
N ASN A 562 -0.99 16.57 -5.56
CA ASN A 562 -1.68 16.39 -6.83
C ASN A 562 -0.67 15.84 -7.87
N LYS A 563 -1.10 15.68 -9.11
CA LYS A 563 -0.28 15.12 -10.19
C LYS A 563 1.07 15.84 -10.38
N SER A 564 1.16 17.14 -10.09
CA SER A 564 2.33 17.97 -10.40
C SER A 564 2.91 18.80 -9.27
N THR A 565 2.27 18.80 -8.09
CA THR A 565 2.57 19.74 -7.02
C THR A 565 2.35 19.08 -5.66
N LEU A 566 3.34 19.26 -4.77
CA LEU A 566 3.24 18.93 -3.37
C LEU A 566 2.85 20.19 -2.58
N PHE A 567 1.79 20.09 -1.79
CA PHE A 567 1.30 21.16 -0.93
C PHE A 567 1.53 20.80 0.53
N ALA A 568 2.00 21.77 1.32
CA ALA A 568 1.93 21.74 2.77
C ALA A 568 0.85 22.73 3.23
N ILE A 569 -0.19 22.21 3.88
CA ILE A 569 -1.37 22.97 4.26
C ILE A 569 -1.40 23.02 5.78
N LYS A 570 -1.53 24.23 6.33
CA LYS A 570 -1.52 24.45 7.78
C LYS A 570 -2.43 25.62 8.13
N ALA A 571 -3.35 25.39 9.05
CA ALA A 571 -4.14 26.46 9.64
C ALA A 571 -3.25 27.39 10.50
N PRO A 572 -3.60 28.68 10.64
CA PRO A 572 -2.96 29.57 11.60
C PRO A 572 -3.02 28.98 13.01
N ALA A 573 -2.01 29.26 13.83
CA ALA A 573 -2.09 28.93 15.25
C ALA A 573 -3.29 29.66 15.87
N LYS A 574 -4.12 28.93 16.63
CA LYS A 574 -5.27 29.49 17.35
C LYS A 574 -4.83 30.28 18.58
#